data_AF-A0A377A2D6-F1
#
_entry.id   AF-A0A377A2D6-F1
#
_cell.length_a   1.000
_cell.length_b   1.000
_cell.length_c   1.000
_cell.angle_alpha   90.00
_cell.angle_beta   90.00
_cell.angle_gamma   90.00
#
_symmetry.space_group_name_H-M   'P 1'
#
loop_
_entity.id
_entity.type
_entity.pdbx_description
1 polymer ?
#
loop_
_entity_poly.entity_id
_entity_poly.type
_entity_poly.pdbx_seq_one_letter_code
_entity_poly.pdbx_strand_id
1 'polypeptide(L)'
;MAMDALASQQMSLWLMNGGDWFIALADNQQKQAKTALEKCQHLPFILEVHSRTGKHVIAHADYPDDVYEWQKDVDLHQVLWSRSRLGERQKGQGITGADHFWFGHTPLRHRVDIGNLHYIDTGAVFGGELTLVQLQ
;
A
#
# COMPACT_ATOMS: atom_id res chain seq x y z
N MET A 1 4.31 7.83 7.59
CA MET A 1 4.47 9.29 7.40
C MET A 1 3.58 10.12 8.32
N ALA A 2 2.25 10.16 8.15
CA ALA A 2 1.39 11.03 8.99
C ALA A 2 1.46 10.66 10.49
N MET A 3 1.37 9.37 10.82
CA MET A 3 1.48 8.88 12.20
C MET A 3 2.86 9.16 12.80
N ASP A 4 3.94 8.88 12.06
CA ASP A 4 5.31 9.16 12.49
C ASP A 4 5.50 10.66 12.75
N ALA A 5 4.97 11.49 11.88
CA ALA A 5 5.04 12.93 12.01
C ALA A 5 4.30 13.39 13.28
N LEU A 6 3.10 12.87 13.56
CA LEU A 6 2.33 13.21 14.77
C LEU A 6 2.99 12.69 16.07
N ALA A 7 3.69 11.54 16.01
CA ALA A 7 4.36 10.94 17.16
C ALA A 7 5.75 11.55 17.45
N SER A 8 6.52 11.84 16.41
CA SER A 8 7.93 12.29 16.50
C SER A 8 8.14 13.77 16.13
N GLN A 9 7.06 14.53 15.93
CA GLN A 9 7.05 15.93 15.52
C GLN A 9 7.78 16.21 14.17
N GLN A 10 7.95 15.19 13.32
CA GLN A 10 8.53 15.34 11.97
C GLN A 10 7.50 15.85 10.95
N MET A 11 6.86 16.99 11.25
CA MET A 11 5.84 17.58 10.37
C MET A 11 6.37 17.89 8.98
N SER A 12 7.63 18.34 8.86
CA SER A 12 8.25 18.68 7.58
C SER A 12 8.19 17.54 6.57
N LEU A 13 8.49 16.30 6.99
CA LEU A 13 8.48 15.15 6.09
C LEU A 13 7.07 14.83 5.58
N TRP A 14 6.05 14.97 6.43
CA TRP A 14 4.67 14.77 6.01
C TRP A 14 4.21 15.85 5.04
N LEU A 15 4.55 17.12 5.30
CA LEU A 15 4.23 18.25 4.41
C LEU A 15 4.87 18.09 3.04
N MET A 16 6.15 17.71 2.99
CA MET A 16 6.85 17.42 1.73
C MET A 16 6.20 16.31 0.90
N ASN A 17 5.36 15.46 1.51
CA ASN A 17 4.65 14.37 0.87
C ASN A 17 3.12 14.57 0.86
N GLY A 18 2.67 15.84 0.82
CA GLY A 18 1.25 16.18 0.63
C GLY A 18 0.42 16.24 1.91
N GLY A 19 1.05 16.41 3.08
CA GLY A 19 0.39 16.57 4.37
C GLY A 19 -0.28 17.93 4.61
N ASP A 20 -0.16 18.88 3.70
CA ASP A 20 -0.59 20.28 3.87
C ASP A 20 -2.08 20.42 4.19
N TRP A 21 -2.91 19.49 3.70
CA TRP A 21 -4.35 19.48 3.97
C TRP A 21 -4.66 19.48 5.47
N PHE A 22 -3.83 18.81 6.28
CA PHE A 22 -4.05 18.70 7.72
C PHE A 22 -3.89 20.06 8.42
N ILE A 23 -2.90 20.85 8.00
CA ILE A 23 -2.66 22.20 8.54
C ILE A 23 -3.77 23.16 8.11
N ALA A 24 -4.36 22.95 6.93
CA ALA A 24 -5.45 23.78 6.42
C ALA A 24 -6.81 23.54 7.10
N LEU A 25 -6.95 22.49 7.91
CA LEU A 25 -8.19 22.17 8.63
C LEU A 25 -8.44 23.13 9.80
N ALA A 26 -9.72 23.39 10.09
CA ALA A 26 -10.11 24.01 11.35
C ALA A 26 -9.85 23.09 12.56
N ASP A 27 -9.68 23.65 13.76
CA ASP A 27 -9.32 22.91 14.99
C ASP A 27 -10.15 21.65 15.25
N ASN A 28 -11.48 21.72 15.05
CA ASN A 28 -12.35 20.55 15.26
C ASN A 28 -12.07 19.45 14.22
N GLN A 29 -11.84 19.83 12.96
CA GLN A 29 -11.52 18.89 11.90
C GLN A 29 -10.12 18.28 12.07
N GLN A 30 -9.13 19.05 12.55
CA GLN A 30 -7.83 18.50 12.92
C GLN A 30 -7.94 17.45 14.01
N LYS A 31 -8.75 17.70 15.06
CA LYS A 31 -9.01 16.71 16.12
C LYS A 31 -9.62 15.44 15.54
N GLN A 32 -10.62 15.56 14.68
CA GLN A 32 -11.24 14.43 13.99
C GLN A 32 -10.25 13.65 13.12
N ALA A 33 -9.45 14.35 12.31
CA ALA A 33 -8.41 13.76 11.47
C ALA A 33 -7.35 13.03 12.31
N LYS A 34 -6.92 13.62 13.43
CA LYS A 34 -5.99 12.99 14.37
C LYS A 34 -6.57 11.69 14.94
N THR A 35 -7.80 11.71 15.43
CA THR A 35 -8.47 10.49 15.92
C THR A 35 -8.63 9.43 14.83
N ALA A 36 -8.87 9.82 13.57
CA ALA A 36 -8.93 8.89 12.46
C ALA A 36 -7.55 8.28 12.16
N LEU A 37 -6.49 9.09 12.12
CA LEU A 37 -5.11 8.64 11.91
C LEU A 37 -4.63 7.71 13.04
N GLU A 38 -4.99 7.98 14.29
CA GLU A 38 -4.70 7.10 15.43
C GLU A 38 -5.33 5.72 15.25
N LYS A 39 -6.51 5.61 14.62
CA LYS A 39 -7.11 4.29 14.32
C LYS A 39 -6.31 3.53 13.27
N CYS A 40 -5.68 4.23 12.32
CA CYS A 40 -4.87 3.61 11.28
C CYS A 40 -3.65 2.83 11.83
N GLN A 41 -3.20 3.11 13.06
CA GLN A 41 -2.08 2.38 13.67
C GLN A 41 -2.35 0.88 13.87
N HIS A 42 -3.63 0.49 13.88
CA HIS A 42 -4.05 -0.90 14.05
C HIS A 42 -4.34 -1.60 12.71
N LEU A 43 -4.18 -0.90 11.57
CA LEU A 43 -4.37 -1.52 10.27
C LEU A 43 -3.22 -2.51 10.02
N PRO A 44 -3.52 -3.72 9.51
CA PRO A 44 -2.48 -4.65 9.13
C PRO A 44 -1.72 -4.14 7.91
N PHE A 45 -0.42 -4.43 7.84
CA PHE A 45 0.41 -4.12 6.68
C PHE A 45 0.14 -5.04 5.49
N ILE A 46 -0.25 -6.28 5.78
CA ILE A 46 -0.53 -7.33 4.81
C ILE A 46 -1.85 -8.00 5.18
N LEU A 47 -2.74 -8.16 4.21
CA LEU A 47 -3.99 -8.91 4.34
C LEU A 47 -3.89 -10.23 3.55
N GLU A 48 -4.36 -11.33 4.14
CA GLU A 48 -4.63 -12.58 3.41
C GLU A 48 -6.15 -12.73 3.30
N VAL A 49 -6.64 -12.98 2.08
CA VAL A 49 -8.06 -13.18 1.80
C VAL A 49 -8.21 -14.48 1.02
N HIS A 50 -9.01 -15.39 1.56
CA HIS A 50 -9.37 -16.63 0.89
C HIS A 50 -10.67 -16.40 0.12
N SER A 51 -10.65 -16.69 -1.18
CA SER A 51 -11.81 -16.58 -2.06
C SER A 51 -12.01 -17.86 -2.86
N ARG A 52 -13.04 -17.90 -3.70
CA ARG A 52 -13.25 -19.01 -4.65
C ARG A 52 -12.16 -19.11 -5.71
N THR A 53 -11.44 -18.02 -5.99
CA THR A 53 -10.35 -17.97 -6.97
C THR A 53 -8.98 -18.22 -6.37
N GLY A 54 -8.90 -18.43 -5.05
CA GLY A 54 -7.67 -18.80 -4.36
C GLY A 54 -7.33 -17.87 -3.21
N LYS A 55 -6.06 -17.93 -2.80
CA LYS A 55 -5.48 -17.10 -1.75
C LYS A 55 -4.94 -15.81 -2.34
N HIS A 56 -5.49 -14.69 -1.88
CA HIS A 56 -5.06 -13.35 -2.25
C HIS A 56 -4.29 -12.71 -1.10
N VAL A 57 -3.13 -12.13 -1.42
CA VAL A 57 -2.33 -11.32 -0.51
C VAL A 57 -2.42 -9.87 -0.97
N ILE A 58 -2.76 -8.95 -0.06
CA ILE A 58 -2.85 -7.52 -0.36
C ILE A 58 -1.84 -6.79 0.51
N ALA A 59 -0.97 -6.00 -0.11
CA ALA A 59 -0.02 -5.13 0.57
C ALA A 59 0.08 -3.78 -0.14
N HIS A 60 0.60 -2.75 0.53
CA HIS A 60 0.61 -1.41 -0.05
C HIS A 60 1.51 -1.30 -1.28
N ALA A 61 2.78 -1.70 -1.17
CA ALA A 61 3.78 -1.50 -2.22
C ALA A 61 4.37 -2.80 -2.76
N ASP A 62 4.74 -3.73 -1.87
CA ASP A 62 5.36 -5.00 -2.24
C ASP A 62 5.27 -6.03 -1.10
N TYR A 63 5.71 -7.26 -1.37
CA TYR A 63 6.08 -8.25 -0.36
C TYR A 63 7.57 -8.60 -0.57
N PRO A 64 8.45 -8.42 0.43
CA PRO A 64 9.91 -8.37 0.19
C PRO A 64 10.60 -9.71 -0.02
N ASP A 65 9.86 -10.81 -0.09
CA ASP A 65 10.37 -12.17 -0.25
C ASP A 65 9.76 -12.85 -1.50
N ASP A 66 10.36 -13.96 -1.92
CA ASP A 66 9.89 -14.76 -3.06
C ASP A 66 8.87 -15.86 -2.67
N VAL A 67 8.73 -16.11 -1.37
CA VAL A 67 7.78 -17.10 -0.82
C VAL A 67 6.98 -16.44 0.30
N TYR A 68 5.67 -16.36 0.10
CA TYR A 68 4.73 -15.91 1.10
C TYR A 68 4.42 -16.99 2.12
N GLU A 69 4.47 -16.59 3.39
CA GLU A 69 4.03 -17.39 4.53
C GLU A 69 3.19 -16.52 5.47
N TRP A 70 2.15 -17.12 6.05
CA TRP A 70 1.26 -16.43 6.97
C TRP A 70 2.03 -15.93 8.20
N GLN A 71 1.91 -14.63 8.50
CA GLN A 71 2.58 -13.97 9.63
C GLN A 71 4.10 -14.07 9.64
N LYS A 72 4.73 -14.31 8.47
CA LYS A 72 6.18 -14.21 8.34
C LYS A 72 6.66 -12.82 8.73
N ASP A 73 7.74 -12.77 9.51
CA ASP A 73 8.44 -11.52 9.80
C ASP A 73 9.15 -11.04 8.53
N VAL A 74 8.78 -9.85 8.09
CA VAL A 74 9.25 -9.25 6.84
C VAL A 74 9.54 -7.77 7.05
N ASP A 75 10.40 -7.21 6.21
CA ASP A 75 10.73 -5.79 6.26
C ASP A 75 9.52 -4.90 5.92
N LEU A 76 8.88 -4.36 6.95
CA LEU A 76 7.71 -3.48 6.82
C LEU A 76 8.01 -2.19 6.04
N HIS A 77 9.27 -1.74 6.04
CA HIS A 77 9.65 -0.59 5.23
C HIS A 77 9.51 -0.92 3.74
N GLN A 78 9.95 -2.11 3.31
CA GLN A 78 9.77 -2.54 1.93
C GLN A 78 8.30 -2.78 1.58
N VAL A 79 7.51 -3.34 2.50
CA VAL A 79 6.06 -3.54 2.30
C VAL A 79 5.33 -2.22 1.97
N LEU A 80 5.79 -1.11 2.54
CA LEU A 80 5.20 0.22 2.36
C LEU A 80 5.84 1.06 1.25
N TRP A 81 7.11 0.86 0.93
CA TRP A 81 7.88 1.82 0.12
C TRP A 81 8.64 1.23 -1.06
N SER A 82 8.67 -0.10 -1.21
CA SER A 82 9.41 -0.74 -2.30
C SER A 82 8.79 -0.42 -3.66
N ARG A 83 9.66 -0.16 -4.64
CA ARG A 83 9.31 -0.05 -6.07
C ARG A 83 10.20 -0.92 -6.96
N SER A 84 11.12 -1.68 -6.36
CA SER A 84 12.19 -2.40 -7.06
C SER A 84 11.62 -3.48 -7.97
N ARG A 85 10.69 -4.30 -7.47
CA ARG A 85 10.11 -5.42 -8.21
C ARG A 85 9.47 -5.03 -9.54
N LEU A 86 8.82 -3.87 -9.60
CA LEU A 86 8.21 -3.36 -10.84
C LEU A 86 9.25 -2.83 -11.84
N GLY A 87 10.35 -2.26 -11.37
CA GLY A 87 11.45 -1.77 -12.21
C GLY A 87 12.35 -2.89 -12.75
N GLU A 88 12.47 -4.00 -12.01
CA GLU A 88 13.27 -5.16 -12.37
C GLU A 88 12.54 -6.03 -13.40
N ARG A 89 12.57 -5.62 -14.68
CA ARG A 89 12.01 -6.37 -15.83
C ARG A 89 12.46 -7.84 -15.94
N GLN A 90 13.50 -8.25 -15.20
CA GLN A 90 14.05 -9.61 -15.21
C GLN A 90 13.59 -10.50 -14.05
N LYS A 91 12.97 -9.97 -12.99
CA LYS A 91 12.38 -10.78 -11.90
C LYS A 91 10.91 -11.08 -12.17
N GLY A 92 10.61 -11.59 -13.36
CA GLY A 92 9.29 -12.10 -13.74
C GLY A 92 8.86 -13.38 -13.00
N GLN A 93 9.46 -13.67 -11.84
CA GLN A 93 9.06 -14.76 -10.98
C GLN A 93 8.10 -14.16 -9.96
N GLY A 94 6.82 -14.44 -10.14
CA GLY A 94 5.81 -14.11 -9.15
C GLY A 94 6.18 -14.63 -7.76
N ILE A 95 5.44 -14.21 -6.74
CA ILE A 95 5.71 -14.64 -5.37
C ILE A 95 4.96 -15.95 -5.12
N THR A 96 5.63 -16.99 -4.64
CA THR A 96 4.96 -18.26 -4.33
C THR A 96 4.27 -18.22 -2.96
N GLY A 97 3.46 -19.23 -2.60
CA GLY A 97 2.78 -19.29 -1.30
C GLY A 97 1.37 -18.66 -1.27
N ALA A 98 1.02 -17.89 -2.30
CA ALA A 98 -0.34 -17.45 -2.59
C ALA A 98 -0.60 -17.37 -4.10
N ASP A 99 -1.88 -17.35 -4.48
CA ASP A 99 -2.30 -17.38 -5.89
C ASP A 99 -2.27 -16.00 -6.54
N HIS A 100 -2.44 -14.94 -5.74
CA HIS A 100 -2.52 -13.55 -6.21
C HIS A 100 -1.93 -12.58 -5.19
N PHE A 101 -1.17 -11.59 -5.67
CA PHE A 101 -0.63 -10.49 -4.88
C PHE A 101 -1.13 -9.17 -5.45
N TRP A 102 -1.74 -8.33 -4.62
CA TRP A 102 -2.31 -7.04 -5.02
C TRP A 102 -1.53 -5.91 -4.37
N PHE A 103 -1.05 -4.99 -5.20
CA PHE A 103 -0.24 -3.85 -4.79
C PHE A 103 -0.78 -2.55 -5.39
N GLY A 104 -0.54 -1.45 -4.66
CA GLY A 104 -0.71 -0.09 -5.14
C GLY A 104 0.63 0.62 -5.20
N HIS A 105 0.71 1.79 -4.55
CA HIS A 105 1.90 2.59 -4.27
C HIS A 105 2.62 3.21 -5.47
N THR A 106 2.73 2.51 -6.59
CA THR A 106 3.36 2.99 -7.82
C THR A 106 2.26 3.30 -8.84
N PRO A 107 1.95 4.58 -9.10
CA PRO A 107 0.95 4.96 -10.08
C PRO A 107 1.34 4.52 -11.50
N LEU A 108 0.42 3.86 -12.19
CA LEU A 108 0.58 3.36 -13.55
C LEU A 108 -0.52 3.91 -14.45
N ARG A 109 -0.26 3.97 -15.77
CA ARG A 109 -1.26 4.45 -16.74
C ARG A 109 -2.46 3.51 -16.88
N HIS A 110 -2.26 2.23 -16.59
CA HIS A 110 -3.27 1.18 -16.61
C HIS A 110 -2.81 0.09 -15.63
N ARG A 111 -3.75 -0.77 -15.21
CA ARG A 111 -3.45 -1.95 -14.42
C ARG A 111 -2.35 -2.78 -15.09
N VAL A 112 -1.39 -3.25 -14.31
CA VAL A 112 -0.32 -4.13 -14.79
C VAL A 112 -0.37 -5.44 -14.02
N ASP A 113 -0.35 -6.55 -14.76
CA ASP A 113 -0.26 -7.90 -14.21
C ASP A 113 1.05 -8.56 -14.68
N ILE A 114 1.82 -9.11 -13.74
CA ILE A 114 3.09 -9.82 -14.01
C ILE A 114 3.03 -11.14 -13.24
N GLY A 115 2.72 -12.24 -13.93
CA GLY A 115 2.47 -13.52 -13.26
C GLY A 115 1.28 -13.40 -12.30
N ASN A 116 1.51 -13.66 -11.01
CA ASN A 116 0.51 -13.47 -9.96
C ASN A 116 0.59 -12.13 -9.23
N LEU A 117 1.34 -11.17 -9.75
CA LEU A 117 1.48 -9.83 -9.19
C LEU A 117 0.57 -8.87 -9.93
N HIS A 118 -0.27 -8.13 -9.19
CA HIS A 118 -1.29 -7.25 -9.72
C HIS A 118 -1.13 -5.84 -9.17
N TYR A 119 -0.80 -4.89 -10.04
CA TYR A 119 -0.62 -3.49 -9.70
C TYR A 119 -1.86 -2.70 -10.12
N ILE A 120 -2.61 -2.21 -9.14
CA ILE A 120 -3.94 -1.60 -9.34
C ILE A 120 -3.97 -0.09 -9.07
N ASP A 121 -2.85 0.52 -8.69
CA ASP A 121 -2.76 1.98 -8.60
C ASP A 121 -2.68 2.59 -10.00
N THR A 122 -3.83 3.01 -10.51
CA THR A 122 -3.97 3.68 -11.82
C THR A 122 -3.97 5.20 -11.71
N GLY A 123 -3.50 5.75 -10.59
CA GLY A 123 -3.24 7.18 -10.44
C GLY A 123 -4.50 8.04 -10.37
N ALA A 124 -5.57 7.57 -9.72
CA ALA A 124 -6.84 8.30 -9.58
C ALA A 124 -6.66 9.78 -9.18
N VAL A 125 -5.79 10.05 -8.18
CA VAL A 125 -5.52 11.42 -7.69
C VAL A 125 -4.83 12.31 -8.73
N PHE A 126 -4.19 11.72 -9.74
CA PHE A 126 -3.51 12.41 -10.83
C PHE A 126 -4.39 12.54 -12.09
N GLY A 127 -5.70 12.27 -11.99
CA GLY A 127 -6.63 12.27 -13.12
C GLY A 127 -6.67 10.94 -13.90
N GLY A 128 -6.05 9.89 -13.36
CA GLY A 128 -6.23 8.53 -13.83
C GLY A 128 -7.53 7.90 -13.32
N GLU A 129 -7.61 6.58 -13.41
CA GLU A 129 -8.81 5.84 -13.02
C GLU A 129 -8.73 5.38 -11.56
N LEU A 130 -9.89 5.11 -10.96
CA LEU A 130 -9.97 4.34 -9.72
C LEU A 130 -10.23 2.87 -10.08
N THR A 131 -9.19 2.04 -10.01
CA THR A 131 -9.33 0.61 -10.30
C THR A 131 -9.98 -0.13 -9.12
N LEU A 132 -11.08 -0.82 -9.41
CA LEU A 132 -11.76 -1.73 -8.48
C LEU A 132 -11.71 -3.15 -9.05
N VAL A 133 -11.37 -4.12 -8.20
CA VAL A 133 -11.33 -5.53 -8.58
C VAL A 133 -12.25 -6.32 -7.65
N GLN A 134 -13.17 -7.06 -8.25
CA GLN A 134 -14.03 -8.00 -7.54
C GLN A 134 -13.32 -9.34 -7.40
N LEU A 135 -13.18 -9.84 -6.16
CA LEU A 135 -12.52 -11.12 -5.88
C LEU A 135 -13.51 -12.30 -5.76
N GLN A 136 -14.80 -12.03 -5.59
CA GLN A 136 -15.88 -13.03 -5.55
C GLN A 136 -17.26 -12.39 -5.66
#